data_AF-A0A519WUH1-F1
#
_entry.id   AF-A0A519WUH1-F1
#
_cell.length_a   1.000
_cell.length_b   1.000
_cell.length_c   1.000
_cell.angle_alpha   90.00
_cell.angle_beta   90.00
_cell.angle_gamma   90.00
#
_symmetry.space_group_name_H-M   'P 1'
#
loop_
_entity.id
_entity.type
_entity.pdbx_description
1 polymer ?
#
loop_
_entity_poly.entity_id
_entity_poly.type
_entity_poly.pdbx_seq_one_letter_code
_entity_poly.pdbx_strand_id
1 'polypeptide(L)'
;MKKVLFFGFIYFLFYQSAFAQLQLPITITHSQNRKFSIRSVSYGWGMYKHKGVSTVYRGKEVLYKIERSFPLLVKSYGIEDAFLTISNDGSTVAYLSQINYPYPDYDNVVIYKNGKFLKSYTLTEYSSCDTIRDDSELFYDNSRKVLDYVAVPDSGLRWFYKKDIGERDLFLYKNAVLIHSDTIYSTDPQKTVTVFDLKRARIVEKIPFDSIYNKIKKYRRTDPDFDYALMSNKHINDFKVKGTTTSVADTLEKLLEMAFIPLGDPDIVKYKFYKVGLNGYLDREGTFTIDEFNPDSLLDKRLIEKFFQTTKFEAGMISPKLDKQFFYIFGTFGKPLNETIAREIIIKRQELKHRLSLDSINHVYIPPNILACFLELDKKLTPENVLKLNALKSAGEMINYHFGLGMWMRNNWGLWSGSRLSAYMKQRGFSDPDSMSGEILK
;
A
#
# COMPACT_ATOMS: atom_id res chain seq x y z
N MET A 1 14.04 32.63 0.85
CA MET A 1 14.18 31.28 1.47
C MET A 1 12.94 30.82 2.24
N LYS A 2 12.29 31.61 3.11
CA LYS A 2 11.11 31.16 3.90
C LYS A 2 9.88 30.72 3.09
N LYS A 3 9.63 31.31 1.90
CA LYS A 3 8.49 30.92 1.04
C LYS A 3 8.68 29.60 0.29
N VAL A 4 9.91 29.21 -0.02
CA VAL A 4 10.21 27.95 -0.75
C VAL A 4 10.07 26.73 0.17
N LEU A 5 10.42 26.87 1.45
CA LEU A 5 10.18 25.85 2.48
C LEU A 5 8.69 25.62 2.76
N PHE A 6 7.86 26.67 2.69
CA PHE A 6 6.41 26.58 2.93
C PHE A 6 5.67 25.85 1.80
N PHE A 7 6.03 26.12 0.54
CA PHE A 7 5.47 25.38 -0.60
C PHE A 7 5.94 23.93 -0.66
N GLY A 8 7.19 23.63 -0.25
CA GLY A 8 7.65 22.25 -0.08
C GLY A 8 6.87 21.47 0.99
N PHE A 9 6.47 22.14 2.07
CA PHE A 9 5.71 21.54 3.17
C PHE A 9 4.25 21.23 2.78
N ILE A 10 3.59 22.11 2.01
CA ILE A 10 2.23 21.86 1.49
C ILE A 10 2.22 20.72 0.47
N TYR A 11 3.21 20.67 -0.44
CA TYR A 11 3.33 19.57 -1.40
C TYR A 11 3.59 18.21 -0.70
N PHE A 12 4.32 18.22 0.43
CA PHE A 12 4.58 17.03 1.23
C PHE A 12 3.37 16.59 2.07
N LEU A 13 2.58 17.52 2.60
CA LEU A 13 1.33 17.20 3.30
C LEU A 13 0.26 16.64 2.36
N PHE A 14 0.19 17.10 1.10
CA PHE A 14 -0.62 16.46 0.07
C PHE A 14 -0.11 15.06 -0.30
N TYR A 15 1.21 14.83 -0.27
CA TYR A 15 1.78 13.49 -0.43
C TYR A 15 1.42 12.54 0.71
N GLN A 16 1.33 13.05 1.95
CA GLN A 16 0.95 12.27 3.13
C GLN A 16 -0.56 11.97 3.19
N SER A 17 -1.42 12.91 2.77
CA SER A 17 -2.88 12.72 2.74
C SER A 17 -3.38 11.93 1.52
N ALA A 18 -2.60 11.85 0.44
CA ALA A 18 -2.93 11.05 -0.74
C ALA A 18 -2.71 9.53 -0.53
N PHE A 19 -2.03 9.11 0.54
CA PHE A 19 -2.03 7.71 0.98
C PHE A 19 -3.27 7.42 1.85
N ALA A 20 -4.46 7.61 1.26
CA ALA A 20 -5.62 6.83 1.64
C ALA A 20 -5.19 5.36 1.72
N GLN A 21 -5.59 4.64 2.78
CA GLN A 21 -5.17 3.27 3.11
C GLN A 21 -4.87 2.44 1.85
N LEU A 22 -3.58 2.28 1.52
CA LEU A 22 -3.15 1.56 0.34
C LEU A 22 -3.71 0.14 0.40
N GLN A 23 -4.51 -0.23 -0.58
CA GLN A 23 -5.07 -1.57 -0.69
C GLN A 23 -4.24 -2.37 -1.70
N LEU A 24 -3.75 -3.54 -1.28
CA LEU A 24 -3.13 -4.50 -2.17
C LEU A 24 -4.20 -5.41 -2.76
N PRO A 25 -4.34 -5.48 -4.10
CA PRO A 25 -5.27 -6.40 -4.72
C PRO A 25 -4.80 -7.85 -4.51
N ILE A 26 -5.76 -8.67 -4.13
CA ILE A 26 -5.68 -10.12 -4.10
C ILE A 26 -6.62 -10.62 -5.19
N THR A 27 -6.09 -11.36 -6.14
CA THR A 27 -6.87 -11.86 -7.27
C THR A 27 -7.05 -13.37 -7.12
N ILE A 28 -8.27 -13.85 -7.34
CA ILE A 28 -8.56 -15.28 -7.40
C ILE A 28 -9.12 -15.60 -8.78
N THR A 29 -8.37 -16.36 -9.57
CA THR A 29 -8.81 -16.84 -10.88
C THR A 29 -9.14 -18.31 -10.80
N HIS A 30 -10.29 -18.70 -11.34
CA HIS A 30 -10.73 -20.10 -11.38
C HIS A 30 -10.49 -20.72 -12.77
N SER A 31 -10.12 -21.99 -12.79
CA SER A 31 -10.19 -22.83 -13.99
C SER A 31 -11.63 -22.91 -14.50
N GLN A 32 -11.82 -23.21 -15.78
CA GLN A 32 -13.14 -23.18 -16.42
C GLN A 32 -14.08 -24.25 -15.85
N ASN A 33 -13.52 -25.39 -15.43
CA ASN A 33 -14.25 -26.45 -14.76
C ASN A 33 -14.42 -26.22 -13.23
N ARG A 34 -13.91 -25.11 -12.69
CA ARG A 34 -13.93 -24.71 -11.28
C ARG A 34 -13.32 -25.71 -10.29
N LYS A 35 -12.52 -26.68 -10.77
CA LYS A 35 -11.81 -27.63 -9.89
C LYS A 35 -10.54 -27.03 -9.29
N PHE A 36 -9.96 -26.08 -10.00
CA PHE A 36 -8.70 -25.43 -9.66
C PHE A 36 -8.87 -23.91 -9.58
N SER A 37 -8.09 -23.28 -8.73
CA SER A 37 -7.99 -21.82 -8.65
C SER A 37 -6.56 -21.38 -8.39
N ILE A 38 -6.24 -20.16 -8.76
CA ILE A 38 -4.99 -19.49 -8.42
C ILE A 38 -5.30 -18.23 -7.63
N ARG A 39 -4.74 -18.14 -6.42
CA ARG A 39 -4.77 -16.91 -5.60
C ARG A 39 -3.45 -16.20 -5.75
N SER A 40 -3.46 -15.03 -6.39
CA SER A 40 -2.32 -14.16 -6.63
C SER A 40 -2.31 -13.01 -5.63
N VAL A 41 -1.21 -12.85 -4.92
CA VAL A 41 -1.02 -11.81 -3.89
C VAL A 41 0.24 -11.02 -4.19
N SER A 42 0.08 -9.73 -4.47
CA SER A 42 1.22 -8.81 -4.50
C SER A 42 1.63 -8.45 -3.08
N TYR A 43 2.92 -8.40 -2.81
CA TYR A 43 3.46 -7.92 -1.53
C TYR A 43 3.83 -6.44 -1.56
N GLY A 44 3.95 -5.83 -2.75
CA GLY A 44 4.33 -4.42 -2.93
C GLY A 44 3.35 -3.64 -3.80
N TRP A 45 3.53 -2.32 -3.84
CA TRP A 45 2.76 -1.40 -4.66
C TRP A 45 3.62 -0.79 -5.77
N GLY A 46 2.99 -0.14 -6.76
CA GLY A 46 3.69 0.52 -7.87
C GLY A 46 4.54 -0.44 -8.70
N MET A 47 5.84 -0.14 -8.84
CA MET A 47 6.79 -0.95 -9.60
C MET A 47 7.02 -2.36 -9.02
N TYR A 48 6.73 -2.58 -7.74
CA TYR A 48 6.95 -3.85 -7.04
C TYR A 48 5.74 -4.80 -7.09
N LYS A 49 4.68 -4.45 -7.85
CA LYS A 49 3.43 -5.23 -7.92
C LYS A 49 3.56 -6.66 -8.44
N HIS A 50 4.71 -6.98 -9.05
CA HIS A 50 5.06 -8.29 -9.55
C HIS A 50 5.74 -9.19 -8.49
N LYS A 51 6.26 -8.58 -7.42
CA LYS A 51 6.80 -9.32 -6.27
C LYS A 51 5.65 -9.77 -5.40
N GLY A 52 5.55 -11.07 -5.19
CA GLY A 52 4.35 -11.66 -4.62
C GLY A 52 4.46 -13.17 -4.52
N VAL A 53 3.35 -13.80 -4.17
CA VAL A 53 3.18 -15.24 -4.30
C VAL A 53 1.85 -15.52 -4.99
N SER A 54 1.86 -16.51 -5.87
CA SER A 54 0.64 -17.05 -6.44
C SER A 54 0.53 -18.51 -6.09
N THR A 55 -0.53 -18.87 -5.37
CA THR A 55 -0.75 -20.23 -4.90
C THR A 55 -1.87 -20.87 -5.71
N VAL A 56 -1.60 -22.04 -6.27
CA VAL A 56 -2.59 -22.84 -6.99
C VAL A 56 -3.21 -23.87 -6.06
N TYR A 57 -4.53 -23.98 -6.12
CA TYR A 57 -5.33 -24.85 -5.27
C TYR A 57 -6.14 -25.85 -6.09
N ARG A 58 -6.37 -27.02 -5.49
CA ARG A 58 -7.45 -27.95 -5.83
C ARG A 58 -8.45 -27.96 -4.67
N GLY A 59 -9.57 -27.27 -4.81
CA GLY A 59 -10.45 -26.98 -3.68
C GLY A 59 -9.71 -26.17 -2.59
N LYS A 60 -9.45 -26.77 -1.42
CA LYS A 60 -8.70 -26.15 -0.31
C LYS A 60 -7.24 -26.58 -0.24
N GLU A 61 -6.84 -27.58 -1.02
CA GLU A 61 -5.48 -28.14 -0.99
C GLU A 61 -4.56 -27.30 -1.86
N VAL A 62 -3.40 -26.92 -1.32
CA VAL A 62 -2.33 -26.27 -2.09
C VAL A 62 -1.66 -27.31 -2.98
N LEU A 63 -1.64 -27.08 -4.30
CA LEU A 63 -0.91 -27.93 -5.24
C LEU A 63 0.53 -27.47 -5.41
N TYR A 64 0.72 -26.17 -5.65
CA TYR A 64 2.03 -25.57 -5.82
C TYR A 64 1.96 -24.05 -5.66
N LYS A 65 3.13 -23.43 -5.51
CA LYS A 65 3.30 -21.98 -5.46
C LYS A 65 4.16 -21.52 -6.63
N ILE A 66 3.95 -20.28 -7.03
CA ILE A 66 4.79 -19.53 -7.94
C ILE A 66 5.27 -18.30 -7.16
N GLU A 67 6.58 -18.10 -7.08
CA GLU A 67 7.23 -17.00 -6.33
C GLU A 67 7.15 -15.66 -7.10
N ARG A 68 5.96 -15.31 -7.57
CA ARG A 68 5.58 -14.01 -8.13
C ARG A 68 4.09 -13.77 -7.97
N SER A 69 3.69 -12.52 -8.03
CA SER A 69 2.29 -12.15 -8.25
C SER A 69 1.99 -11.99 -9.74
N PHE A 70 0.70 -12.17 -10.04
CA PHE A 70 0.07 -11.82 -11.30
C PHE A 70 -0.96 -10.73 -11.00
N PRO A 71 -0.52 -9.46 -10.94
CA PRO A 71 -1.42 -8.37 -10.62
C PRO A 71 -2.46 -8.22 -11.74
N LEU A 72 -3.73 -8.29 -11.39
CA LEU A 72 -4.81 -7.82 -12.23
C LEU A 72 -5.26 -6.47 -11.70
N LEU A 73 -5.28 -5.47 -12.57
CA LEU A 73 -5.93 -4.21 -12.26
C LEU A 73 -7.42 -4.39 -12.55
N VAL A 74 -8.27 -3.82 -11.69
CA VAL A 74 -9.69 -3.62 -12.04
C VAL A 74 -9.70 -2.85 -13.34
N LYS A 75 -10.51 -3.26 -14.32
CA LYS A 75 -10.63 -2.59 -15.62
C LYS A 75 -10.87 -1.08 -15.42
N SER A 76 -9.80 -0.28 -15.43
CA SER A 76 -9.92 1.16 -15.48
C SER A 76 -10.40 1.48 -16.88
N TYR A 77 -11.63 1.97 -17.00
CA TYR A 77 -12.21 2.38 -18.28
C TYR A 77 -12.45 1.25 -19.29
N GLY A 78 -12.55 0.00 -18.80
CA GLY A 78 -12.87 -1.17 -19.65
C GLY A 78 -11.68 -1.83 -20.35
N ILE A 79 -10.50 -1.24 -20.24
CA ILE A 79 -9.27 -1.74 -20.86
C ILE A 79 -8.74 -2.93 -20.05
N GLU A 80 -8.34 -3.99 -20.75
CA GLU A 80 -7.71 -5.14 -20.14
C GLU A 80 -6.20 -4.92 -20.11
N ASP A 81 -5.63 -4.64 -18.93
CA ASP A 81 -4.17 -4.49 -18.81
C ASP A 81 -3.45 -5.84 -18.63
N ALA A 82 -4.21 -6.85 -18.20
CA ALA A 82 -3.73 -8.20 -17.98
C ALA A 82 -4.85 -9.24 -17.95
N PHE A 83 -4.48 -10.48 -18.23
CA PHE A 83 -5.34 -11.66 -18.18
C PHE A 83 -4.58 -12.82 -17.54
N LEU A 84 -5.14 -13.38 -16.47
CA LEU A 84 -4.59 -14.55 -15.78
C LEU A 84 -5.54 -15.72 -16.00
N THR A 85 -5.00 -16.90 -16.27
CA THR A 85 -5.79 -18.14 -16.38
C THR A 85 -5.01 -19.36 -15.94
N ILE A 86 -5.74 -20.44 -15.64
CA ILE A 86 -5.21 -21.74 -15.23
C ILE A 86 -5.95 -22.85 -15.98
N SER A 87 -5.21 -23.87 -16.41
CA SER A 87 -5.76 -25.01 -17.15
C SER A 87 -6.76 -25.81 -16.32
N ASN A 88 -7.66 -26.53 -17.00
CA ASN A 88 -8.65 -27.39 -16.37
C ASN A 88 -8.08 -28.59 -15.62
N ASP A 89 -6.80 -28.93 -15.85
CA ASP A 89 -6.05 -29.91 -15.06
C ASP A 89 -5.20 -29.28 -13.94
N GLY A 90 -5.24 -27.94 -13.82
CA GLY A 90 -4.55 -27.19 -12.79
C GLY A 90 -3.03 -27.15 -12.94
N SER A 91 -2.47 -27.68 -14.04
CA SER A 91 -1.02 -27.83 -14.20
C SER A 91 -0.34 -26.64 -14.88
N THR A 92 -1.07 -25.88 -15.70
CA THR A 92 -0.50 -24.75 -16.46
C THR A 92 -1.20 -23.45 -16.11
N VAL A 93 -0.42 -22.40 -15.85
CA VAL A 93 -0.87 -21.03 -15.62
C VAL A 93 -0.33 -20.15 -16.73
N ALA A 94 -1.17 -19.29 -17.28
CA ALA A 94 -0.77 -18.27 -18.25
C ALA A 94 -1.15 -16.90 -17.73
N TYR A 95 -0.21 -15.95 -17.85
CA TYR A 95 -0.42 -14.55 -17.56
C TYR A 95 -0.02 -13.73 -18.78
N LEU A 96 -0.99 -13.00 -19.32
CA LEU A 96 -0.85 -12.11 -20.45
C LEU A 96 -0.96 -10.67 -19.92
N SER A 97 -0.05 -9.77 -20.29
CA SER A 97 -0.09 -8.38 -19.85
C SER A 97 0.40 -7.40 -20.92
N GLN A 98 -0.32 -6.29 -21.03
CA GLN A 98 0.07 -5.09 -21.78
C GLN A 98 1.32 -4.43 -21.15
N ILE A 99 1.60 -4.70 -19.88
CA ILE A 99 2.62 -4.00 -19.11
C ILE A 99 3.99 -4.65 -19.35
N ASN A 100 4.87 -3.93 -20.03
CA ASN A 100 6.29 -4.26 -20.09
C ASN A 100 6.93 -3.86 -18.77
N TYR A 101 7.38 -4.85 -18.00
CA TYR A 101 8.19 -4.58 -16.83
C TYR A 101 9.67 -4.54 -17.22
N PRO A 102 10.49 -3.66 -16.64
CA PRO A 102 11.92 -3.54 -16.95
C PRO A 102 12.75 -4.67 -16.31
N TYR A 103 12.23 -5.90 -16.31
CA TYR A 103 12.87 -7.07 -15.68
C TYR A 103 12.93 -8.23 -16.69
N PRO A 104 14.04 -8.99 -16.75
CA PRO A 104 14.28 -9.99 -17.82
C PRO A 104 13.25 -11.13 -17.93
N ASP A 105 12.48 -11.43 -16.89
CA ASP A 105 11.55 -12.58 -16.84
C ASP A 105 10.05 -12.18 -16.96
N TYR A 106 9.78 -11.05 -17.61
CA TYR A 106 8.47 -10.40 -17.64
C TYR A 106 8.02 -9.99 -19.04
N ASP A 107 8.22 -10.86 -20.02
CA ASP A 107 7.60 -10.66 -21.34
C ASP A 107 6.07 -10.63 -21.23
N ASN A 108 5.43 -10.16 -22.29
CA ASN A 108 3.99 -9.93 -22.36
C ASN A 108 3.15 -11.17 -22.08
N VAL A 109 3.63 -12.36 -22.44
CA VAL A 109 2.94 -13.62 -22.14
C VAL A 109 3.89 -14.57 -21.44
N VAL A 110 3.60 -14.92 -20.19
CA VAL A 110 4.40 -15.86 -19.41
C VAL A 110 3.61 -17.09 -19.04
N ILE A 111 4.24 -18.25 -19.17
CA ILE A 111 3.63 -19.56 -18.93
C ILE A 111 4.40 -20.28 -17.83
N TYR A 112 3.66 -20.79 -16.86
CA TYR A 112 4.17 -21.62 -15.77
C TYR A 112 3.55 -23.00 -15.83
N LYS A 113 4.34 -24.03 -15.53
CA LYS A 113 3.87 -25.41 -15.41
C LYS A 113 4.30 -26.00 -14.07
N ASN A 114 3.33 -26.47 -13.28
CA ASN A 114 3.55 -27.04 -11.95
C ASN A 114 4.42 -26.12 -11.06
N GLY A 115 4.14 -24.83 -11.05
CA GLY A 115 4.84 -23.83 -10.23
C GLY A 115 6.13 -23.27 -10.84
N LYS A 116 6.65 -23.87 -11.93
CA LYS A 116 7.92 -23.47 -12.55
C LYS A 116 7.69 -22.69 -13.83
N PHE A 117 8.54 -21.69 -14.08
CA PHE A 117 8.57 -21.01 -15.36
C PHE A 117 8.81 -22.04 -16.48
N LEU A 118 8.01 -21.98 -17.53
CA LEU A 118 8.13 -22.87 -18.69
C LEU A 118 8.65 -22.12 -19.91
N LYS A 119 7.96 -21.03 -20.27
CA LYS A 119 8.28 -20.23 -21.46
C LYS A 119 7.59 -18.88 -21.39
N SER A 120 8.12 -17.92 -22.14
CA SER A 120 7.49 -16.63 -22.38
C SER A 120 7.46 -16.27 -23.86
N TYR A 121 6.64 -15.27 -24.19
CA TYR A 121 6.55 -14.66 -25.51
C TYR A 121 6.55 -13.15 -25.35
N THR A 122 7.43 -12.50 -26.09
CA THR A 122 7.39 -11.06 -26.33
C THR A 122 6.12 -10.66 -27.08
N LEU A 123 5.80 -9.37 -27.07
CA LEU A 123 4.66 -8.83 -27.82
C LEU A 123 4.67 -9.28 -29.29
N THR A 124 5.82 -9.14 -29.96
CA THR A 124 5.98 -9.43 -31.40
C THR A 124 5.89 -10.92 -31.73
N GLU A 125 6.37 -11.79 -30.85
CA GLU A 125 6.21 -13.23 -31.02
C GLU A 125 4.73 -13.64 -30.87
N TYR A 126 4.03 -13.03 -29.91
CA TYR A 126 2.67 -13.43 -29.56
C TYR A 126 1.58 -12.82 -30.45
N SER A 127 1.62 -11.51 -30.71
CA SER A 127 0.62 -10.78 -31.49
C SER A 127 1.07 -10.59 -32.95
N SER A 128 0.26 -9.93 -33.77
CA SER A 128 0.61 -9.55 -35.14
C SER A 128 1.30 -8.18 -35.21
N CYS A 129 1.82 -7.70 -34.08
CA CYS A 129 2.49 -6.41 -34.00
C CYS A 129 3.81 -6.42 -34.78
N ASP A 130 4.02 -5.35 -35.54
CA ASP A 130 5.27 -5.01 -36.19
C ASP A 130 5.85 -3.79 -35.44
N THR A 131 7.08 -3.92 -34.92
CA THR A 131 7.75 -2.92 -34.06
C THR A 131 7.93 -1.55 -34.70
N ILE A 132 7.63 -1.42 -35.99
CA ILE A 132 7.71 -0.18 -36.76
C ILE A 132 6.45 0.69 -36.58
N ARG A 133 5.34 0.16 -36.07
CA ARG A 133 4.06 0.89 -35.92
C ARG A 133 3.77 1.26 -34.46
N ASP A 134 3.30 2.50 -34.26
CA ASP A 134 2.99 3.10 -32.94
C ASP A 134 1.79 2.47 -32.20
N ASP A 135 1.03 1.56 -32.83
CA ASP A 135 -0.20 0.97 -32.26
C ASP A 135 -0.03 -0.52 -31.84
N SER A 136 1.14 -0.88 -31.33
CA SER A 136 1.44 -2.26 -30.93
C SER A 136 1.01 -2.55 -29.50
N GLU A 137 -0.09 -3.29 -29.32
CA GLU A 137 -0.64 -3.70 -28.02
C GLU A 137 -1.00 -5.19 -28.01
N LEU A 138 -1.09 -5.78 -26.80
CA LEU A 138 -1.40 -7.22 -26.65
C LEU A 138 -2.89 -7.52 -26.84
N PHE A 139 -3.74 -6.56 -26.47
CA PHE A 139 -5.19 -6.69 -26.54
C PHE A 139 -5.80 -5.56 -27.34
N TYR A 140 -6.84 -5.88 -28.10
CA TYR A 140 -7.63 -4.91 -28.82
C TYR A 140 -8.38 -3.99 -27.86
N ASP A 141 -8.12 -2.68 -27.95
CA ASP A 141 -8.93 -1.65 -27.28
C ASP A 141 -9.77 -0.84 -28.27
N ASN A 142 -11.09 -0.84 -28.05
CA ASN A 142 -12.05 0.03 -28.73
C ASN A 142 -12.93 0.80 -27.74
N SER A 143 -12.43 1.05 -26.53
CA SER A 143 -13.08 1.81 -25.46
C SER A 143 -13.71 3.11 -25.99
N ARG A 144 -12.98 3.91 -26.78
CA ARG A 144 -13.48 5.17 -27.38
C ARG A 144 -14.65 4.98 -28.35
N LYS A 145 -14.76 3.81 -28.98
CA LYS A 145 -15.88 3.48 -29.89
C LYS A 145 -17.11 3.00 -29.13
N VAL A 146 -16.92 2.41 -27.95
CA VAL A 146 -17.96 1.72 -27.19
C VAL A 146 -18.50 2.57 -26.04
N LEU A 147 -17.66 3.39 -25.43
CA LEU A 147 -17.99 4.21 -24.27
C LEU A 147 -18.10 5.69 -24.62
N ASP A 148 -18.98 6.36 -23.90
CA ASP A 148 -19.03 7.81 -23.77
C ASP A 148 -18.90 8.17 -22.28
N TYR A 149 -18.65 9.44 -21.98
CA TYR A 149 -18.52 9.91 -20.60
C TYR A 149 -19.22 11.25 -20.40
N VAL A 150 -19.70 11.47 -19.18
CA VAL A 150 -20.19 12.76 -18.72
C VAL A 150 -19.42 13.15 -17.46
N ALA A 151 -18.95 14.40 -17.42
CA ALA A 151 -18.39 14.97 -16.20
C ALA A 151 -19.51 15.19 -15.18
N VAL A 152 -19.37 14.59 -14.02
CA VAL A 152 -20.25 14.78 -12.88
C VAL A 152 -19.55 15.70 -11.89
N PRO A 153 -20.15 16.85 -11.53
CA PRO A 153 -19.62 17.72 -10.49
C PRO A 153 -19.30 16.92 -9.21
N ASP A 154 -18.15 17.20 -8.60
CA ASP A 154 -17.66 16.60 -7.34
C ASP A 154 -17.40 15.08 -7.33
N SER A 155 -17.77 14.35 -8.40
CA SER A 155 -17.65 12.88 -8.49
C SER A 155 -16.79 12.39 -9.66
N GLY A 156 -16.29 13.29 -10.51
CA GLY A 156 -15.42 12.95 -11.64
C GLY A 156 -16.19 12.48 -12.89
N LEU A 157 -15.59 11.59 -13.67
CA LEU A 157 -16.16 11.12 -14.94
C LEU A 157 -17.06 9.89 -14.73
N ARG A 158 -18.27 9.91 -15.26
CA ARG A 158 -19.16 8.74 -15.33
C ARG A 158 -19.24 8.21 -16.76
N TRP A 159 -18.92 6.93 -16.94
CA TRP A 159 -18.90 6.25 -18.23
C TRP A 159 -20.19 5.48 -18.50
N PHE A 160 -20.62 5.45 -19.75
CA PHE A 160 -21.78 4.65 -20.21
C PHE A 160 -21.57 4.18 -21.64
N TYR A 161 -22.32 3.14 -22.03
CA TYR A 161 -22.30 2.63 -23.40
C TYR A 161 -23.00 3.59 -24.37
N LYS A 162 -22.39 3.81 -25.53
CA LYS A 162 -23.05 4.48 -26.67
C LYS A 162 -24.28 3.68 -27.12
N LYS A 163 -25.28 4.36 -27.69
CA LYS A 163 -26.57 3.73 -28.06
C LYS A 163 -26.47 2.79 -29.27
N ASP A 164 -25.63 3.12 -30.25
CA ASP A 164 -25.57 2.43 -31.55
C ASP A 164 -24.28 1.62 -31.74
N ILE A 165 -23.96 0.74 -30.78
CA ILE A 165 -22.74 -0.07 -30.82
C ILE A 165 -23.02 -1.39 -31.56
N GLY A 166 -22.20 -1.70 -32.56
CA GLY A 166 -22.25 -3.01 -33.23
C GLY A 166 -21.93 -4.17 -32.28
N GLU A 167 -22.62 -5.30 -32.43
CA GLU A 167 -22.46 -6.50 -31.58
C GLU A 167 -20.98 -6.94 -31.47
N ARG A 168 -20.25 -6.91 -32.60
CA ARG A 168 -18.82 -7.26 -32.66
C ARG A 168 -17.93 -6.31 -31.86
N ASP A 169 -18.20 -5.02 -31.93
CA ASP A 169 -17.42 -4.02 -31.20
C ASP A 169 -17.66 -4.16 -29.69
N LEU A 170 -18.91 -4.38 -29.28
CA LEU A 170 -19.25 -4.65 -27.89
C LEU A 170 -18.64 -5.97 -27.39
N PHE A 171 -18.62 -6.99 -28.25
CA PHE A 171 -17.99 -8.27 -27.94
C PHE A 171 -16.49 -8.11 -27.68
N LEU A 172 -15.78 -7.44 -28.57
CA LEU A 172 -14.34 -7.22 -28.46
C LEU A 172 -13.97 -6.37 -27.24
N TYR A 173 -14.73 -5.31 -26.96
CA TYR A 173 -14.53 -4.50 -25.74
C TYR A 173 -14.61 -5.34 -24.45
N LYS A 174 -15.51 -6.33 -24.42
CA LYS A 174 -15.71 -7.18 -23.24
C LYS A 174 -14.79 -8.39 -23.20
N ASN A 175 -14.31 -8.86 -24.35
CA ASN A 175 -13.66 -10.16 -24.50
C ASN A 175 -12.49 -10.09 -25.50
N ALA A 176 -11.67 -9.05 -25.42
CA ALA A 176 -10.45 -8.94 -26.20
C ALA A 176 -9.55 -10.17 -25.97
N VAL A 177 -9.59 -10.72 -24.75
CA VAL A 177 -9.04 -12.02 -24.40
C VAL A 177 -10.07 -12.88 -23.65
N LEU A 178 -10.13 -14.16 -24.01
CA LEU A 178 -10.97 -15.16 -23.35
C LEU A 178 -10.33 -16.54 -23.42
N ILE A 179 -10.83 -17.49 -22.63
CA ILE A 179 -10.42 -18.89 -22.66
C ILE A 179 -11.62 -19.81 -22.89
N HIS A 180 -11.45 -20.87 -23.67
CA HIS A 180 -12.42 -21.95 -23.85
C HIS A 180 -11.71 -23.29 -24.06
N SER A 181 -12.05 -24.30 -23.26
CA SER A 181 -11.47 -25.65 -23.32
C SER A 181 -9.93 -25.64 -23.36
N ASP A 182 -9.30 -24.93 -22.42
CA ASP A 182 -7.84 -24.74 -22.34
C ASP A 182 -7.20 -24.08 -23.57
N THR A 183 -7.99 -23.39 -24.38
CA THR A 183 -7.53 -22.58 -25.51
C THR A 183 -7.79 -21.10 -25.24
N ILE A 184 -6.74 -20.30 -25.24
CA ILE A 184 -6.83 -18.84 -25.11
C ILE A 184 -7.03 -18.25 -26.50
N TYR A 185 -7.94 -17.29 -26.61
CA TYR A 185 -8.19 -16.48 -27.79
C TYR A 185 -7.91 -15.04 -27.40
N SER A 186 -6.86 -14.45 -27.97
CA SER A 186 -6.44 -13.07 -27.71
C SER A 186 -6.47 -12.28 -29.00
N THR A 187 -7.27 -11.23 -29.06
CA THR A 187 -7.39 -10.35 -30.23
C THR A 187 -6.48 -9.15 -30.05
N ASP A 188 -5.62 -8.88 -31.03
CA ASP A 188 -4.72 -7.71 -31.06
C ASP A 188 -5.34 -6.50 -31.79
N PRO A 189 -4.70 -5.30 -31.76
CA PRO A 189 -5.16 -4.10 -32.49
C PRO A 189 -5.37 -4.31 -33.99
N GLN A 190 -4.63 -5.23 -34.61
CA GLN A 190 -4.79 -5.60 -36.02
C GLN A 190 -6.00 -6.52 -36.26
N LYS A 191 -6.82 -6.78 -35.23
CA LYS A 191 -7.96 -7.69 -35.24
C LYS A 191 -7.58 -9.11 -35.64
N THR A 192 -6.35 -9.51 -35.31
CA THR A 192 -5.91 -10.90 -35.43
C THR A 192 -6.06 -11.58 -34.08
N VAL A 193 -6.65 -12.77 -34.09
CA VAL A 193 -6.82 -13.63 -32.93
C VAL A 193 -5.68 -14.62 -32.88
N THR A 194 -4.81 -14.47 -31.88
CA THR A 194 -3.85 -15.51 -31.51
C THR A 194 -4.59 -16.60 -30.76
N VAL A 195 -4.59 -17.82 -31.33
CA VAL A 195 -5.14 -19.03 -30.73
C VAL A 195 -4.00 -19.76 -30.02
N PHE A 196 -4.08 -19.86 -28.70
CA PHE A 196 -3.01 -20.42 -27.87
C PHE A 196 -3.50 -21.65 -27.10
N ASP A 197 -2.83 -22.79 -27.29
CA ASP A 197 -3.08 -24.04 -26.56
C ASP A 197 -2.38 -23.96 -25.21
N LEU A 198 -3.16 -23.76 -24.14
CA LEU A 198 -2.63 -23.59 -22.79
C LEU A 198 -1.91 -24.85 -22.30
N LYS A 199 -2.44 -26.04 -22.63
CA LYS A 199 -1.87 -27.31 -22.15
C LYS A 199 -0.54 -27.63 -22.82
N ARG A 200 -0.42 -27.35 -24.12
CA ARG A 200 0.81 -27.53 -24.89
C ARG A 200 1.74 -26.33 -24.82
N ALA A 201 1.31 -25.22 -24.22
CA ALA A 201 2.05 -23.98 -24.08
C ALA A 201 2.59 -23.46 -25.41
N ARG A 202 1.74 -23.41 -26.44
CA ARG A 202 2.14 -22.94 -27.78
C ARG A 202 1.02 -22.21 -28.51
N ILE A 203 1.42 -21.28 -29.37
CA ILE A 203 0.55 -20.69 -30.39
C ILE A 203 0.19 -21.79 -31.39
N VAL A 204 -1.10 -21.95 -31.64
CA VAL A 204 -1.65 -22.89 -32.62
C VAL A 204 -1.72 -22.21 -34.00
N GLU A 205 -2.31 -21.02 -34.03
CA GLU A 205 -2.52 -20.25 -35.25
C GLU A 205 -2.81 -18.77 -34.91
N LYS A 206 -2.70 -17.91 -35.92
CA LYS A 206 -3.13 -16.51 -35.89
C LYS A 206 -4.16 -16.32 -37.01
N ILE A 207 -5.36 -15.89 -36.68
CA ILE A 207 -6.50 -15.86 -37.62
C ILE A 207 -7.27 -14.54 -37.54
N PRO A 208 -7.83 -14.03 -38.64
CA PRO A 208 -8.66 -12.82 -38.59
C PRO A 208 -9.87 -12.99 -37.67
N PHE A 209 -10.17 -11.98 -36.86
CA PHE A 209 -11.28 -11.99 -35.90
C PHE A 209 -12.62 -12.33 -36.56
N ASP A 210 -12.93 -11.72 -37.70
CA ASP A 210 -14.20 -11.93 -38.39
C ASP A 210 -14.42 -13.39 -38.80
N SER A 211 -13.35 -14.13 -39.10
CA SER A 211 -13.41 -15.54 -39.49
C SER A 211 -13.79 -16.46 -38.33
N ILE A 212 -13.47 -16.09 -37.09
CA ILE A 212 -13.74 -16.91 -35.90
C ILE A 212 -14.85 -16.35 -34.99
N TYR A 213 -15.29 -15.11 -35.20
CA TYR A 213 -16.29 -14.43 -34.36
C TYR A 213 -17.52 -15.29 -34.03
N ASN A 214 -18.13 -15.92 -35.04
CA ASN A 214 -19.33 -16.74 -34.84
C ASN A 214 -19.13 -17.96 -33.93
N LYS A 215 -17.88 -18.46 -33.83
CA LYS A 215 -17.48 -19.52 -32.92
C LYS A 215 -17.26 -18.96 -31.51
N ILE A 216 -16.40 -17.95 -31.36
CA ILE A 216 -15.99 -17.44 -30.04
C ILE A 216 -17.08 -16.63 -29.32
N LYS A 217 -18.04 -16.04 -30.03
CA LYS A 217 -19.15 -15.28 -29.41
C LYS A 217 -20.04 -16.12 -28.48
N LYS A 218 -19.99 -17.45 -28.64
CA LYS A 218 -20.75 -18.40 -27.80
C LYS A 218 -20.02 -18.73 -26.49
N TYR A 219 -18.75 -18.37 -26.37
CA TYR A 219 -17.94 -18.69 -25.20
C TYR A 219 -18.21 -17.70 -24.08
N ARG A 220 -18.15 -18.21 -22.85
CA ARG A 220 -18.32 -17.41 -21.64
C ARG A 220 -16.96 -17.12 -21.03
N ARG A 221 -16.71 -15.85 -20.78
CA ARG A 221 -15.59 -15.40 -19.97
C ARG A 221 -15.84 -15.79 -18.51
N THR A 222 -14.78 -16.20 -17.83
CA THR A 222 -14.76 -16.34 -16.37
C THR A 222 -13.96 -15.16 -15.83
N ASP A 223 -14.61 -14.29 -15.08
CA ASP A 223 -13.94 -13.18 -14.42
C ASP A 223 -13.29 -13.63 -13.12
N PRO A 224 -12.16 -13.03 -12.74
CA PRO A 224 -11.52 -13.27 -11.45
C PRO A 224 -12.34 -12.63 -10.33
N ASP A 225 -12.26 -13.22 -9.14
CA ASP A 225 -12.71 -12.58 -7.92
C ASP A 225 -11.61 -11.63 -7.41
N PHE A 226 -12.01 -10.48 -6.89
CA PHE A 226 -11.11 -9.50 -6.28
C PHE A 226 -11.37 -9.41 -4.78
N ASP A 227 -10.28 -9.43 -4.03
CA ASP A 227 -10.25 -9.07 -2.62
C ASP A 227 -9.10 -8.07 -2.39
N TYR A 228 -9.08 -7.43 -1.23
CA TYR A 228 -8.08 -6.42 -0.91
C TYR A 228 -7.52 -6.61 0.50
N ALA A 229 -6.21 -6.43 0.62
CA ALA A 229 -5.51 -6.35 1.90
C ALA A 229 -5.16 -4.89 2.20
N LEU A 230 -5.60 -4.40 3.35
CA LEU A 230 -5.22 -3.08 3.86
C LEU A 230 -3.74 -3.08 4.26
N MET A 231 -2.94 -2.26 3.60
CA MET A 231 -1.56 -2.04 4.01
C MET A 231 -1.50 -1.07 5.18
N SER A 232 -0.67 -1.43 6.16
CA SER A 232 -0.26 -0.47 7.19
C SER A 232 0.88 0.39 6.67
N ASN A 233 0.70 1.72 6.63
CA ASN A 233 1.82 2.63 6.52
C ASN A 233 2.52 2.72 7.89
N LYS A 234 3.85 2.54 7.92
CA LYS A 234 4.64 2.47 9.15
C LYS A 234 5.93 3.25 8.98
N HIS A 235 6.29 4.02 9.99
CA HIS A 235 7.57 4.70 10.09
C HIS A 235 8.57 3.84 10.85
N ILE A 236 9.87 4.17 10.75
CA ILE A 236 10.94 3.39 11.39
C ILE A 236 10.76 3.21 12.90
N ASN A 237 10.15 4.17 13.59
CA ASN A 237 9.86 4.11 15.02
C ASN A 237 8.65 3.21 15.37
N ASP A 238 7.84 2.81 14.40
CA ASP A 238 6.70 1.90 14.63
C ASP A 238 7.11 0.42 14.63
N PHE A 239 8.25 0.10 14.01
CA PHE A 239 8.81 -1.26 14.04
C PHE A 239 9.43 -1.52 15.40
N LYS A 240 8.90 -2.51 16.12
CA LYS A 240 9.37 -2.89 17.45
C LYS A 240 10.10 -4.23 17.41
N VAL A 241 11.16 -4.33 18.19
CA VAL A 241 11.84 -5.61 18.41
C VAL A 241 10.90 -6.52 19.20
N LYS A 242 10.71 -7.74 18.70
CA LYS A 242 9.73 -8.71 19.20
C LYS A 242 9.97 -9.00 20.69
N GLY A 243 8.91 -8.95 21.48
CA GLY A 243 8.98 -9.17 22.93
C GLY A 243 9.56 -8.00 23.73
N THR A 244 9.75 -6.83 23.11
CA THR A 244 10.24 -5.63 23.78
C THR A 244 9.38 -4.41 23.45
N THR A 245 9.56 -3.33 24.20
CA THR A 245 9.00 -2.01 23.86
C THR A 245 9.93 -1.18 22.97
N THR A 246 11.12 -1.70 22.64
CA THR A 246 12.17 -0.97 21.92
C THR A 246 11.88 -0.92 20.43
N SER A 247 11.88 0.29 19.86
CA SER A 247 11.73 0.48 18.42
C SER A 247 13.04 0.26 17.66
N VAL A 248 12.93 0.09 16.34
CA VAL A 248 14.10 0.13 15.44
C VAL A 248 14.83 1.46 15.56
N ALA A 249 14.09 2.58 15.65
CA ALA A 249 14.68 3.89 15.88
C ALA A 249 15.54 3.91 17.15
N ASP A 250 14.99 3.48 18.30
CA ASP A 250 15.72 3.43 19.58
C ASP A 250 16.98 2.56 19.52
N THR A 251 16.92 1.47 18.74
CA THR A 251 18.05 0.55 18.59
C THR A 251 19.14 1.15 17.71
N LEU A 252 18.76 1.74 16.58
CA LEU A 252 19.68 2.41 15.68
C LEU A 252 20.30 3.66 16.31
N GLU A 253 19.60 4.37 17.19
CA GLU A 253 20.20 5.48 17.94
C GLU A 253 21.45 5.05 18.71
N LYS A 254 21.35 3.90 19.38
CA LYS A 254 22.44 3.32 20.17
C LYS A 254 23.53 2.75 19.29
N LEU A 255 23.16 2.00 18.25
CA LEU A 255 24.12 1.36 17.34
C LEU A 255 24.95 2.37 16.54
N LEU A 256 24.34 3.50 16.15
CA LEU A 256 25.00 4.51 15.34
C LEU A 256 25.64 5.63 16.18
N GLU A 257 25.37 5.67 17.49
CA GLU A 257 25.69 6.78 18.38
C GLU A 257 25.15 8.12 17.83
N MET A 258 23.89 8.11 17.41
CA MET A 258 23.21 9.24 16.79
C MET A 258 21.80 9.39 17.33
N ALA A 259 21.30 10.62 17.38
CA ALA A 259 19.92 10.90 17.74
C ALA A 259 19.00 10.61 16.54
N PHE A 260 17.94 9.84 16.73
CA PHE A 260 16.82 9.75 15.80
C PHE A 260 16.10 11.09 15.80
N ILE A 261 15.89 11.61 14.59
CA ILE A 261 15.22 12.88 14.34
C ILE A 261 13.94 12.52 13.59
N PRO A 262 12.76 12.70 14.19
CA PRO A 262 11.49 12.51 13.48
C PRO A 262 11.41 13.38 12.23
N LEU A 263 10.73 12.88 11.20
CA LEU A 263 10.41 13.67 10.02
C LEU A 263 9.65 14.94 10.43
N GLY A 264 10.13 16.11 9.99
CA GLY A 264 9.51 17.40 10.27
C GLY A 264 9.86 17.99 11.65
N ASP A 265 10.77 17.38 12.42
CA ASP A 265 11.23 17.96 13.67
C ASP A 265 11.93 19.31 13.41
N PRO A 266 11.47 20.43 14.01
CA PRO A 266 12.09 21.74 13.81
C PRO A 266 13.53 21.79 14.33
N ASP A 267 13.89 20.93 15.28
CA ASP A 267 15.25 20.82 15.81
C ASP A 267 16.21 20.16 14.80
N ILE A 268 15.76 19.69 13.62
CA ILE A 268 16.65 19.07 12.60
C ILE A 268 17.83 19.98 12.21
N VAL A 269 17.65 21.30 12.26
CA VAL A 269 18.70 22.30 11.97
C VAL A 269 19.84 22.29 12.99
N LYS A 270 19.63 21.67 14.15
CA LYS A 270 20.64 21.52 15.23
C LYS A 270 21.56 20.32 15.02
N TYR A 271 21.33 19.52 13.98
CA TYR A 271 22.07 18.31 13.71
C TYR A 271 22.73 18.33 12.33
N LYS A 272 23.89 17.68 12.23
CA LYS A 272 24.31 17.08 10.97
C LYS A 272 23.60 15.73 10.85
N PHE A 273 22.65 15.62 9.93
CA PHE A 273 21.80 14.43 9.80
C PHE A 273 22.22 13.54 8.62
N TYR A 274 21.85 12.27 8.77
CA TYR A 274 22.08 11.17 7.86
C TYR A 274 20.78 10.37 7.71
N LYS A 275 20.59 9.76 6.56
CA LYS A 275 19.39 9.02 6.20
C LYS A 275 19.67 7.53 6.20
N VAL A 276 18.75 6.78 6.79
CA VAL A 276 18.63 5.33 6.68
C VAL A 276 17.37 5.06 5.87
N GLY A 277 17.52 4.58 4.64
CA GLY A 277 16.43 4.16 3.77
C GLY A 277 16.59 2.70 3.38
N LEU A 278 15.61 1.88 3.75
CA LEU A 278 15.63 0.42 3.59
C LEU A 278 14.25 -0.06 3.15
N ASN A 279 14.23 -0.89 2.11
CA ASN A 279 13.04 -1.53 1.58
C ASN A 279 13.12 -3.02 1.81
N GLY A 280 12.00 -3.66 2.12
CA GLY A 280 11.98 -5.10 2.30
C GLY A 280 10.67 -5.66 2.78
N TYR A 281 10.67 -6.94 3.12
CA TYR A 281 9.50 -7.71 3.51
C TYR A 281 9.56 -8.11 4.97
N LEU A 282 8.51 -7.82 5.72
CA LEU A 282 8.30 -8.39 7.04
C LEU A 282 7.32 -9.58 6.94
N ASP A 283 7.72 -10.74 7.46
CA ASP A 283 6.86 -11.94 7.57
C ASP A 283 6.15 -12.04 8.93
N ARG A 284 5.26 -13.03 9.08
CA ARG A 284 4.49 -13.28 10.31
C ARG A 284 5.34 -13.72 11.48
N GLU A 285 6.48 -14.33 11.20
CA GLU A 285 7.43 -14.81 12.17
C GLU A 285 8.25 -13.65 12.76
N GLY A 286 8.25 -12.50 12.09
CA GLY A 286 8.94 -11.27 12.47
C GLY A 286 10.28 -11.10 11.76
N THR A 287 10.59 -11.88 10.74
CA THR A 287 11.81 -11.74 9.93
C THR A 287 11.66 -10.60 8.94
N PHE A 288 12.65 -9.71 8.89
CA PHE A 288 12.74 -8.70 7.84
C PHE A 288 13.75 -9.10 6.77
N THR A 289 13.28 -9.31 5.54
CA THR A 289 14.13 -9.57 4.37
C THR A 289 14.38 -8.26 3.63
N ILE A 290 15.63 -7.84 3.58
CA ILE A 290 16.05 -6.62 2.88
C ILE A 290 16.00 -6.86 1.37
N ASP A 291 15.32 -5.97 0.65
CA ASP A 291 15.23 -5.98 -0.82
C ASP A 291 16.14 -4.90 -1.42
N GLU A 292 16.12 -3.69 -0.86
CA GLU A 292 16.99 -2.59 -1.26
C GLU A 292 17.47 -1.83 -0.01
N PHE A 293 18.75 -1.45 0.00
CA PHE A 293 19.30 -0.70 1.13
C PHE A 293 20.35 0.32 0.69
N ASN A 294 19.97 1.61 0.80
CA ASN A 294 20.75 2.76 0.37
C ASN A 294 20.90 3.77 1.54
N PRO A 295 21.67 3.44 2.59
CA PRO A 295 21.98 4.40 3.64
C PRO A 295 22.96 5.46 3.11
N ASP A 296 23.03 6.61 3.79
CA ASP A 296 24.11 7.57 3.54
C ASP A 296 25.49 6.90 3.72
N SER A 297 26.44 7.25 2.86
CA SER A 297 27.74 6.57 2.75
C SER A 297 28.60 6.58 4.02
N LEU A 298 28.30 7.49 4.96
CA LEU A 298 28.97 7.62 6.24
C LEU A 298 28.38 6.73 7.34
N LEU A 299 27.26 6.05 7.08
CA LEU A 299 26.67 5.08 8.00
C LEU A 299 27.27 3.70 7.77
N ASP A 300 27.47 2.94 8.84
CA ASP A 300 27.92 1.56 8.74
C ASP A 300 26.78 0.67 8.20
N LYS A 301 26.81 0.46 6.89
CA LYS A 301 25.84 -0.37 6.18
C LYS A 301 25.78 -1.79 6.74
N ARG A 302 26.93 -2.41 7.04
CA ARG A 302 26.99 -3.80 7.50
C ARG A 302 26.38 -3.94 8.88
N LEU A 303 26.61 -2.97 9.76
CA LEU A 303 26.03 -2.95 11.09
C LEU A 303 24.49 -2.90 11.04
N ILE A 304 23.93 -2.04 10.19
CA ILE A 304 22.48 -1.89 10.03
C ILE A 304 21.88 -3.16 9.39
N GLU A 305 22.49 -3.70 8.32
CA GLU A 305 22.03 -4.94 7.68
C GLU A 305 22.02 -6.10 8.67
N LYS A 306 23.10 -6.28 9.43
CA LYS A 306 23.19 -7.33 10.44
C LYS A 306 22.08 -7.20 11.47
N PHE A 307 21.79 -5.98 11.94
CA PHE A 307 20.68 -5.75 12.87
C PHE A 307 19.35 -6.24 12.29
N PHE A 308 18.99 -5.88 11.07
CA PHE A 308 17.73 -6.34 10.46
C PHE A 308 17.70 -7.84 10.18
N GLN A 309 18.84 -8.45 9.83
CA GLN A 309 18.94 -9.89 9.55
C GLN A 309 18.84 -10.76 10.80
N THR A 310 19.37 -10.30 11.94
CA THR A 310 19.40 -11.09 13.19
C THR A 310 18.25 -10.79 14.13
N THR A 311 17.50 -9.71 13.91
CA THR A 311 16.44 -9.26 14.80
C THR A 311 15.08 -9.76 14.33
N LYS A 312 14.24 -10.17 15.28
CA LYS A 312 12.82 -10.44 15.03
C LYS A 312 11.98 -9.23 15.44
N PHE A 313 11.00 -8.89 14.64
CA PHE A 313 10.12 -7.74 14.83
C PHE A 313 8.69 -8.16 15.14
N GLU A 314 7.94 -7.27 15.78
CA GLU A 314 6.49 -7.42 15.93
C GLU A 314 5.81 -7.41 14.55
N ALA A 315 5.02 -8.44 14.26
CA ALA A 315 4.38 -8.65 12.96
C ALA A 315 2.86 -8.36 12.96
N GLY A 316 2.32 -7.87 14.07
CA GLY A 316 0.88 -7.58 14.24
C GLY A 316 0.33 -6.52 13.28
N MET A 317 1.21 -5.73 12.64
CA MET A 317 0.85 -4.74 11.62
C MET A 317 0.55 -5.34 10.24
N ILE A 318 0.95 -6.59 9.98
CA ILE A 318 0.69 -7.24 8.69
C ILE A 318 -0.80 -7.58 8.58
N SER A 319 -1.44 -7.14 7.48
CA SER A 319 -2.85 -7.43 7.18
C SER A 319 -3.16 -8.93 7.31
N PRO A 320 -4.20 -9.37 8.05
CA PRO A 320 -4.53 -10.80 8.26
C PRO A 320 -4.60 -11.67 7.00
N LYS A 321 -4.80 -11.04 5.82
CA LYS A 321 -4.89 -11.70 4.52
C LYS A 321 -3.55 -11.99 3.84
N LEU A 322 -2.45 -11.53 4.44
CA LEU A 322 -1.08 -11.60 3.90
C LEU A 322 -0.17 -12.42 4.82
N ASP A 323 0.73 -13.19 4.21
CA ASP A 323 1.79 -13.93 4.91
C ASP A 323 3.02 -13.04 5.17
N LYS A 324 3.24 -12.05 4.31
CA LYS A 324 4.25 -11.00 4.47
C LYS A 324 3.80 -9.72 3.78
N GLN A 325 4.39 -8.58 4.14
CA GLN A 325 4.10 -7.28 3.54
C GLN A 325 5.38 -6.51 3.27
N PHE A 326 5.42 -5.77 2.16
CA PHE A 326 6.52 -4.86 1.83
C PHE A 326 6.42 -3.56 2.62
N PHE A 327 7.56 -3.08 3.10
CA PHE A 327 7.69 -1.84 3.84
C PHE A 327 8.83 -0.99 3.29
N TYR A 328 8.57 0.32 3.22
CA TYR A 328 9.58 1.35 3.04
C TYR A 328 9.93 1.90 4.43
N ILE A 329 11.06 1.50 4.96
CA ILE A 329 11.55 1.95 6.27
C ILE A 329 12.51 3.12 6.03
N PHE A 330 12.12 4.29 6.54
CA PHE A 330 12.93 5.49 6.46
C PHE A 330 13.09 6.16 7.82
N GLY A 331 14.32 6.56 8.13
CA GLY A 331 14.67 7.30 9.32
C GLY A 331 15.78 8.32 9.09
N THR A 332 15.72 9.42 9.83
CA THR A 332 16.79 10.42 9.89
C THR A 332 17.48 10.33 11.24
N PHE A 333 18.81 10.27 11.23
CA PHE A 333 19.66 10.18 12.41
C PHE A 333 20.70 11.29 12.36
N GLY A 334 21.00 11.96 13.47
CA GLY A 334 21.94 13.06 13.45
C GLY A 334 22.86 13.09 14.64
N LYS A 335 24.05 13.66 14.39
CA LYS A 335 24.97 14.10 15.44
C LYS A 335 24.72 15.59 15.70
N PRO A 336 24.62 16.02 16.97
CA PRO A 336 24.57 17.43 17.32
C PRO A 336 25.72 18.21 16.66
N LEU A 337 25.46 19.44 16.23
CA LEU A 337 26.49 20.27 15.59
C LEU A 337 27.62 20.68 16.55
N ASN A 338 27.35 20.70 17.86
CA ASN A 338 28.34 20.97 18.91
C ASN A 338 27.89 20.38 20.26
N GLU A 339 28.79 20.44 21.27
CA GLU A 339 28.53 19.90 22.61
C GLU A 339 27.41 20.61 23.37
N THR A 340 27.25 21.92 23.23
CA THR A 340 26.19 22.68 23.90
C THR A 340 24.82 22.18 23.46
N ILE A 341 24.63 22.08 22.14
CA ILE A 341 23.42 21.52 21.54
C ILE A 341 23.21 20.08 22.00
N ALA A 342 24.28 19.27 22.05
CA ALA A 342 24.19 17.89 22.54
C ALA A 342 23.64 17.81 23.97
N ARG A 343 24.12 18.67 24.87
CA ARG A 343 23.66 18.74 26.27
C ARG A 343 22.19 19.16 26.35
N GLU A 344 21.77 20.20 25.62
CA GLU A 344 20.37 20.65 25.57
C GLU A 344 19.41 19.53 25.14
N ILE A 345 19.79 18.79 24.10
CA ILE A 345 18.99 17.66 23.58
C ILE A 345 18.87 16.54 24.60
N ILE A 346 19.98 16.18 25.26
CA ILE A 346 20.00 15.13 26.30
C ILE A 346 19.06 15.52 27.44
N ILE A 347 19.15 16.76 27.93
CA ILE A 347 18.30 17.28 29.00
C ILE A 347 16.83 17.22 28.58
N LYS A 348 16.48 17.75 27.41
CA LYS A 348 15.09 17.76 26.89
C LYS A 348 14.52 16.35 26.74
N ARG A 349 15.32 15.38 26.28
CA ARG A 349 14.91 13.96 26.14
C ARG A 349 14.72 13.27 27.49
N GLN A 350 15.62 13.51 28.44
CA GLN A 350 15.49 12.98 29.80
C GLN A 350 14.23 13.55 30.49
N GLU A 351 14.00 14.85 30.34
CA GLU A 351 12.79 15.50 30.86
C GLU A 351 11.53 14.88 30.24
N LEU A 352 11.48 14.72 28.91
CA LEU A 352 10.35 14.07 28.25
C LEU A 352 10.12 12.64 28.76
N LYS A 353 11.17 11.81 28.81
CA LYS A 353 11.06 10.42 29.33
C LYS A 353 10.52 10.40 30.75
N HIS A 354 11.01 11.30 31.60
CA HIS A 354 10.52 11.45 32.96
C HIS A 354 9.03 11.82 32.97
N ARG A 355 8.62 12.86 32.24
CA ARG A 355 7.22 13.33 32.14
C ARG A 355 6.25 12.28 31.62
N LEU A 356 6.69 11.38 30.73
CA LEU A 356 5.86 10.28 30.22
C LEU A 356 5.51 9.25 31.31
N SER A 357 6.28 9.18 32.40
CA SER A 357 6.05 8.25 33.52
C SER A 357 5.29 8.87 34.69
N LEU A 358 5.21 10.20 34.75
CA LEU A 358 4.58 10.92 35.86
C LEU A 358 3.06 10.79 35.83
N ASP A 359 2.46 10.65 37.02
CA ASP A 359 1.01 10.76 37.20
C ASP A 359 0.53 12.20 37.29
N SER A 360 1.43 13.12 37.64
CA SER A 360 1.17 14.53 37.86
C SER A 360 2.33 15.38 37.36
N ILE A 361 2.04 16.51 36.71
CA ILE A 361 3.04 17.48 36.25
C ILE A 361 2.66 18.84 36.82
N ASN A 362 3.60 19.52 37.49
CA ASN A 362 3.36 20.80 38.14
C ASN A 362 2.11 20.78 39.05
N HIS A 363 1.97 19.72 39.86
CA HIS A 363 0.83 19.46 40.73
C HIS A 363 -0.53 19.26 40.03
N VAL A 364 -0.56 19.12 38.71
CA VAL A 364 -1.75 18.76 37.95
C VAL A 364 -1.72 17.28 37.63
N TYR A 365 -2.73 16.54 38.07
CA TYR A 365 -2.92 15.14 37.68
C TYR A 365 -3.13 15.01 36.17
N ILE A 366 -2.43 14.06 35.56
CA ILE A 366 -2.45 13.79 34.12
C ILE A 366 -3.28 12.53 33.87
N PRO A 367 -4.44 12.58 33.22
CA PRO A 367 -5.21 11.37 32.93
C PRO A 367 -4.41 10.34 32.08
N PRO A 368 -4.44 9.04 32.37
CA PRO A 368 -3.73 8.05 31.54
C PRO A 368 -4.43 7.71 30.22
N ASN A 369 -5.72 8.03 30.07
CA ASN A 369 -6.55 7.71 28.90
C ASN A 369 -7.80 8.63 28.82
N ILE A 370 -8.59 8.50 27.75
CA ILE A 370 -9.80 9.32 27.52
C ILE A 370 -10.83 9.14 28.64
N LEU A 371 -11.09 7.91 29.10
CA LEU A 371 -12.05 7.66 30.17
C LEU A 371 -11.66 8.42 31.46
N ALA A 372 -10.39 8.39 31.82
CA ALA A 372 -9.88 9.15 32.95
C ALA A 372 -9.92 10.67 32.72
N CYS A 373 -9.88 11.15 31.47
CA CYS A 373 -10.06 12.57 31.18
C CYS A 373 -11.48 13.01 31.57
N PHE A 374 -12.50 12.23 31.22
CA PHE A 374 -13.88 12.53 31.58
C PHE A 374 -14.07 12.61 33.10
N LEU A 375 -13.53 11.63 33.83
CA LEU A 375 -13.58 11.62 35.29
C LEU A 375 -12.89 12.85 35.93
N GLU A 376 -11.83 13.36 35.32
CA GLU A 376 -11.15 14.57 35.80
C GLU A 376 -11.88 15.86 35.40
N LEU A 377 -12.55 15.87 34.25
CA LEU A 377 -13.38 16.99 33.83
C LEU A 377 -14.63 17.10 34.70
N ASP A 378 -15.27 15.99 35.05
CA ASP A 378 -16.44 15.98 35.95
C ASP A 378 -16.14 16.59 37.33
N LYS A 379 -14.90 16.45 37.81
CA LYS A 379 -14.45 17.09 39.06
C LYS A 379 -14.19 18.59 38.92
N LYS A 380 -13.87 19.06 37.71
CA LYS A 380 -13.43 20.44 37.45
C LYS A 380 -14.54 21.33 36.91
N LEU A 381 -15.48 20.76 36.17
CA LEU A 381 -16.57 21.48 35.53
C LEU A 381 -17.75 21.60 36.49
N THR A 382 -18.39 22.77 36.49
CA THR A 382 -19.67 22.95 37.17
C THR A 382 -20.77 22.21 36.41
N PRO A 383 -21.87 21.80 37.09
CA PRO A 383 -23.02 21.18 36.42
C PRO A 383 -23.55 22.01 35.24
N GLU A 384 -23.53 23.34 35.36
CA GLU A 384 -23.91 24.26 34.28
C GLU A 384 -23.01 24.13 33.04
N ASN A 385 -21.69 24.04 33.24
CA ASN A 385 -20.73 23.88 32.14
C ASN A 385 -20.86 22.52 31.47
N VAL A 386 -21.13 21.46 32.24
CA VAL A 386 -21.41 20.12 31.70
C VAL A 386 -22.67 20.14 30.83
N LEU A 387 -23.74 20.78 31.30
CA LEU A 387 -24.98 20.94 30.51
C LEU A 387 -24.73 21.72 29.21
N LYS A 388 -23.94 22.79 29.24
CA LYS A 388 -23.58 23.56 28.04
C LYS A 388 -22.77 22.75 27.04
N LEU A 389 -21.86 21.89 27.49
CA LEU A 389 -21.07 21.01 26.62
C LEU A 389 -21.95 19.91 26.01
N ASN A 390 -22.82 19.27 26.80
CA ASN A 390 -23.73 18.23 26.32
C ASN A 390 -24.81 18.75 25.35
N ALA A 391 -25.11 20.05 25.40
CA ALA A 391 -26.09 20.68 24.52
C ALA A 391 -25.55 21.07 23.13
N LEU A 392 -24.24 20.90 22.88
CA LEU A 392 -23.63 21.24 21.60
C LEU A 392 -24.11 20.30 20.50
N LYS A 393 -24.57 20.87 19.39
CA LYS A 393 -25.24 20.13 18.31
C LYS A 393 -24.29 19.68 17.21
N SER A 394 -23.07 20.21 17.18
CA SER A 394 -22.09 19.87 16.15
C SER A 394 -20.65 20.07 16.62
N ALA A 395 -19.71 19.40 15.94
CA ALA A 395 -18.28 19.63 16.09
C ALA A 395 -17.86 21.07 15.75
N GLY A 396 -18.68 21.83 15.01
CA GLY A 396 -18.42 23.25 14.74
C GLY A 396 -18.61 24.14 15.97
N GLU A 397 -19.58 23.82 16.84
CA GLU A 397 -19.85 24.60 18.06
C GLU A 397 -18.76 24.37 19.13
N MET A 398 -18.03 23.25 19.05
CA MET A 398 -16.87 22.93 19.88
C MET A 398 -15.72 23.94 19.74
N ILE A 399 -15.63 24.67 18.62
CA ILE A 399 -14.59 25.67 18.41
C ILE A 399 -14.60 26.77 19.48
N ASN A 400 -15.77 27.05 20.08
CA ASN A 400 -15.92 28.05 21.12
C ASN A 400 -15.14 27.69 22.41
N TYR A 401 -14.85 26.40 22.62
CA TYR A 401 -14.08 25.92 23.77
C TYR A 401 -12.59 25.74 23.45
N HIS A 402 -12.17 25.99 22.20
CA HIS A 402 -10.80 25.80 21.75
C HIS A 402 -9.79 26.63 22.56
N PHE A 403 -10.10 27.91 22.79
CA PHE A 403 -9.22 28.83 23.53
C PHE A 403 -9.43 28.84 25.05
N GLY A 404 -10.53 28.26 25.54
CA GLY A 404 -10.82 28.15 26.97
C GLY A 404 -10.38 26.80 27.52
N LEU A 405 -11.35 25.90 27.70
CA LEU A 405 -11.15 24.56 28.25
C LEU A 405 -10.11 23.74 27.46
N GLY A 406 -10.17 23.82 26.12
CA GLY A 406 -9.19 23.15 25.26
C GLY A 406 -7.75 23.63 25.52
N MET A 407 -7.54 24.95 25.59
CA MET A 407 -6.20 25.51 25.89
C MET A 407 -5.72 25.10 27.27
N TRP A 408 -6.62 25.13 28.26
CA TRP A 408 -6.32 24.67 29.61
C TRP A 408 -5.85 23.21 29.60
N MET A 409 -6.57 22.32 28.92
CA MET A 409 -6.19 20.91 28.80
C MET A 409 -4.83 20.73 28.11
N ARG A 410 -4.59 21.43 27.00
CA ARG A 410 -3.32 21.31 26.27
C ARG A 410 -2.11 21.71 27.10
N ASN A 411 -2.23 22.77 27.90
CA ASN A 411 -1.16 23.28 28.74
C ASN A 411 -0.98 22.45 30.02
N ASN A 412 -2.08 22.14 30.71
CA ASN A 412 -2.04 21.52 32.04
C ASN A 412 -1.89 19.99 31.98
N TRP A 413 -2.44 19.34 30.95
CA TRP A 413 -2.23 17.90 30.75
C TRP A 413 -0.99 17.58 29.90
N GLY A 414 -0.15 18.59 29.63
CA GLY A 414 1.13 18.42 28.95
C GLY A 414 0.99 17.88 27.51
N LEU A 415 -0.05 18.28 26.78
CA LEU A 415 -0.25 17.80 25.40
C LEU A 415 0.81 18.39 24.45
N TRP A 416 1.28 19.63 24.70
CA TRP A 416 2.37 20.26 23.95
C TRP A 416 3.75 19.67 24.27
N SER A 417 4.10 19.62 25.56
CA SER A 417 5.44 19.30 26.06
C SER A 417 5.68 17.81 26.30
N GLY A 418 4.63 16.98 26.18
CA GLY A 418 4.68 15.56 26.43
C GLY A 418 4.24 15.18 27.84
N SER A 419 3.41 14.14 27.89
CA SER A 419 2.83 13.51 29.08
C SER A 419 2.32 12.10 28.74
N ARG A 420 2.00 11.28 29.75
CA ARG A 420 1.40 9.95 29.54
C ARG A 420 0.12 10.01 28.69
N LEU A 421 -0.70 11.07 28.85
CA LEU A 421 -1.90 11.28 28.05
C LEU A 421 -1.56 11.54 26.58
N SER A 422 -0.61 12.44 26.33
CA SER A 422 -0.20 12.76 24.95
C SER A 422 0.32 11.52 24.22
N ALA A 423 1.03 10.62 24.92
CA ALA A 423 1.52 9.36 24.35
C ALA A 423 0.37 8.40 24.05
N TYR A 424 -0.61 8.28 24.95
CA TYR A 424 -1.83 7.51 24.74
C TYR A 424 -2.61 7.96 23.49
N MET A 425 -2.72 9.28 23.26
CA MET A 425 -3.43 9.86 22.13
C MET A 425 -2.67 9.68 20.81
N LYS A 426 -1.34 9.84 20.82
CA LYS A 426 -0.48 9.58 19.64
C LYS A 426 -0.58 8.14 19.15
N GLN A 427 -0.63 7.17 20.07
CA GLN A 427 -0.83 5.75 19.73
C GLN A 427 -2.17 5.49 19.00
N ARG A 428 -3.13 6.42 19.11
CA ARG A 428 -4.46 6.35 18.47
C ARG A 428 -4.59 7.26 17.25
N GLY A 429 -3.48 7.84 16.78
CA GLY A 429 -3.45 8.63 15.55
C GLY A 429 -3.65 10.13 15.73
N PHE A 430 -3.76 10.64 16.96
CA PHE A 430 -3.84 12.08 17.22
C PHE A 430 -2.44 12.64 17.43
N SER A 431 -1.90 13.38 16.45
CA SER A 431 -0.52 13.86 16.47
C SER A 431 -0.36 15.25 17.06
N ASP A 432 -1.34 16.14 16.87
CA ASP A 432 -1.29 17.53 17.32
C ASP A 432 -2.17 17.75 18.57
N PRO A 433 -1.74 18.62 19.50
CA PRO A 433 -2.48 18.86 20.75
C PRO A 433 -3.89 19.40 20.58
N ASP A 434 -4.15 20.12 19.49
CA ASP A 434 -5.48 20.67 19.20
C ASP A 434 -6.46 19.55 18.89
N SER A 435 -6.11 18.64 17.98
CA SER A 435 -6.86 17.40 17.70
C SER A 435 -7.02 16.53 18.94
N MET A 436 -5.98 16.37 19.76
CA MET A 436 -6.07 15.61 21.01
C MET A 436 -7.12 16.21 21.95
N SER A 437 -7.06 17.52 22.18
CA SER A 437 -8.01 18.20 23.06
C SER A 437 -9.43 18.22 22.48
N GLY A 438 -9.55 18.34 21.15
CA GLY A 438 -10.84 18.28 20.46
C GLY A 438 -11.49 16.90 20.60
N GLU A 439 -10.72 15.82 20.46
CA GLU A 439 -11.24 14.46 20.62
C GLU A 439 -11.71 14.18 22.05
N ILE A 440 -11.00 14.68 23.06
CA ILE A 440 -11.41 14.50 24.45
C ILE A 440 -12.70 15.29 24.76
N LEU A 441 -13.00 16.34 24.02
CA LEU A 441 -14.16 17.19 24.25
C LEU A 441 -15.37 16.84 23.36
N LYS A 442 -15.23 15.88 22.44
CA LYS A 442 -16.37 15.26 21.74
C LYS A 442 -17.07 14.27 22.66
#